data_AF-A0A8J3RNP8-F1
#
_entry.id   AF-A0A8J3RNP8-F1
#
_cell.length_a   1.000
_cell.length_b   1.000
_cell.length_c   1.000
_cell.angle_alpha   90.00
_cell.angle_beta   90.00
_cell.angle_gamma   90.00
#
_symmetry.space_group_name_H-M   'P 1'
#
loop_
_entity.id
_entity.type
_entity.pdbx_description
1 polymer ?
#
loop_
_entity_poly.entity_id
_entity_poly.type
_entity_poly.pdbx_seq_one_letter_code
_entity_poly.pdbx_strand_id
1 'polypeptide(L)'
;MEALAARLSHLDPHVQGVVRVVAFYDTLMRRRVDLPALARASAGLAECVAGIRLSGTGRIIRTAPDGREASVPPAAASTTVPILLDEEEIGTVWLERPGPPGPLDEVLLDRLAIAAGAVVERYGPARTTMADPALVELVISADSDEAARARALRLLGFAADLPVRVVAVRSPLPLDRVGGLICPARPVKAAPLAEVGVILATTVDPARFPAGVRAGIGSAESPDRSWWEARAALRFTTARQPVVHYGGLGALALLAQVPQEAARDNADVAAIARMADAPGDLETLEAYCATGSLRRAADVLHLHHSSVARRLEQIGKALGIELTEPTGLVRARIALTAWRLLDG
;
A
#
# COMPACT_ATOMS: atom_id res chain seq x y z
N MET A 1 -46.58 5.48 -10.85
CA MET A 1 -45.96 6.01 -12.09
C MET A 1 -46.95 6.72 -12.99
N GLU A 2 -48.21 6.28 -13.08
CA GLU A 2 -49.24 6.91 -13.94
C GLU A 2 -49.56 8.37 -13.60
N ALA A 3 -49.57 8.73 -12.31
CA ALA A 3 -49.81 10.11 -11.87
C ALA A 3 -48.68 11.09 -12.23
N LEU A 4 -47.44 10.60 -12.41
CA LEU A 4 -46.31 11.42 -12.88
C LEU A 4 -46.38 11.54 -14.42
N ALA A 5 -46.71 10.46 -15.12
CA ALA A 5 -46.87 10.43 -16.58
C ALA A 5 -47.96 11.40 -17.07
N ALA A 6 -49.08 11.52 -16.36
CA ALA A 6 -50.16 12.46 -16.68
C ALA A 6 -49.81 13.94 -16.45
N ARG A 7 -48.80 14.24 -15.61
CA ARG A 7 -48.30 15.61 -15.38
C ARG A 7 -47.15 16.00 -16.32
N LEU A 8 -46.56 15.05 -17.04
CA LEU A 8 -45.44 15.25 -17.97
C LEU A 8 -45.89 15.49 -19.42
N SER A 9 -47.17 15.28 -19.75
CA SER A 9 -47.73 15.42 -21.11
C SER A 9 -47.73 16.84 -21.67
N HIS A 10 -47.48 17.86 -20.84
CA HIS A 10 -47.32 19.27 -21.24
C HIS A 10 -45.85 19.73 -21.34
N LEU A 11 -44.88 18.84 -21.17
CA LEU A 11 -43.45 19.17 -21.24
C LEU A 11 -42.89 19.01 -22.65
N ASP A 12 -41.86 19.80 -22.94
CA ASP A 12 -41.01 19.68 -24.14
C ASP A 12 -40.54 18.21 -24.30
N PRO A 13 -40.61 17.63 -25.53
CA PRO A 13 -40.08 16.30 -25.83
C PRO A 13 -38.68 16.02 -25.28
N HIS A 14 -37.82 17.04 -25.25
CA HIS A 14 -36.48 16.93 -24.66
C HIS A 14 -36.55 16.68 -23.14
N VAL A 15 -37.37 17.44 -22.40
CA VAL A 15 -37.55 17.28 -20.95
C VAL A 15 -38.18 15.93 -20.62
N GLN A 16 -39.13 15.47 -21.44
CA GLN A 16 -39.68 14.12 -21.30
C GLN A 16 -38.58 13.05 -21.49
N GLY A 17 -37.69 13.24 -22.46
CA GLY A 17 -36.52 12.39 -22.68
C GLY A 17 -35.61 12.32 -21.46
N VAL A 18 -35.26 13.47 -20.88
CA VAL A 18 -34.45 13.57 -19.65
C VAL A 18 -35.09 12.79 -18.50
N VAL A 19 -36.38 13.01 -18.23
CA VAL A 19 -37.09 12.31 -17.13
C VAL A 19 -37.10 10.79 -17.35
N ARG A 20 -37.23 10.33 -18.60
CA ARG A 20 -37.17 8.89 -18.93
C ARG A 20 -35.78 8.31 -18.67
N VAL A 21 -34.70 9.03 -19.01
CA VAL A 21 -33.32 8.61 -18.72
C VAL A 21 -33.12 8.50 -17.21
N VAL A 22 -33.55 9.49 -16.42
CA VAL A 22 -33.45 9.43 -14.95
C VAL A 22 -34.21 8.24 -14.39
N ALA A 23 -35.48 8.05 -14.78
CA ALA A 23 -36.30 6.95 -14.30
C ALA A 23 -35.74 5.56 -14.68
N PHE A 24 -35.07 5.47 -15.83
CA PHE A 24 -34.37 4.27 -16.27
C PHE A 24 -33.23 3.91 -15.33
N TYR A 25 -32.31 4.85 -15.05
CA TYR A 25 -31.20 4.59 -14.12
C TYR A 25 -31.66 4.36 -12.69
N ASP A 26 -32.68 5.08 -12.21
CA ASP A 26 -33.29 4.82 -10.90
C ASP A 26 -33.77 3.36 -10.79
N THR A 27 -34.35 2.82 -11.86
CA THR A 27 -34.81 1.43 -11.91
C THR A 27 -33.64 0.45 -11.84
N LEU A 28 -32.57 0.70 -12.60
CA LEU A 28 -31.34 -0.10 -12.55
C LEU A 28 -30.70 -0.08 -11.16
N MET A 29 -30.64 1.10 -10.53
CA MET A 29 -30.10 1.28 -9.18
C MET A 29 -30.91 0.53 -8.12
N ARG A 30 -32.25 0.57 -8.21
CA ARG A 30 -33.14 -0.20 -7.33
C ARG A 30 -32.97 -1.71 -7.51
N ARG A 31 -32.78 -2.18 -8.75
CA ARG A 31 -32.55 -3.60 -9.09
C ARG A 31 -31.15 -4.10 -8.75
N ARG A 32 -30.25 -3.21 -8.34
CA ARG A 32 -28.88 -3.55 -7.93
C ARG A 32 -28.09 -4.26 -9.03
N VAL A 33 -28.18 -3.76 -10.26
CA VAL A 33 -27.43 -4.33 -11.40
C VAL A 33 -25.93 -4.14 -11.22
N ASP A 34 -25.13 -5.04 -11.81
CA ASP A 34 -23.67 -4.95 -11.84
C ASP A 34 -23.17 -4.07 -13.00
N LEU A 35 -21.86 -3.77 -13.06
CA LEU A 35 -21.29 -2.91 -14.11
C LEU A 35 -21.51 -3.46 -15.54
N PRO A 36 -21.35 -4.77 -15.82
CA PRO A 36 -21.69 -5.31 -17.13
C PRO A 36 -23.16 -5.12 -17.53
N ALA A 37 -24.10 -5.35 -16.61
CA ALA A 37 -25.52 -5.13 -16.89
C ALA A 37 -25.84 -3.64 -17.05
N LEU A 38 -25.19 -2.77 -16.28
CA LEU A 38 -25.31 -1.31 -16.42
C LEU A 38 -24.82 -0.84 -17.80
N ALA A 39 -23.63 -1.27 -18.24
CA ALA A 39 -23.10 -0.96 -19.56
C ALA A 39 -24.02 -1.48 -20.68
N ARG A 40 -24.54 -2.70 -20.54
CA ARG A 40 -25.50 -3.29 -21.51
C ARG A 40 -26.79 -2.50 -21.62
N ALA A 41 -27.38 -2.15 -20.49
CA ALA A 41 -28.61 -1.37 -20.44
C ALA A 41 -28.40 0.03 -21.03
N SER A 42 -27.25 0.64 -20.77
CA SER A 42 -26.86 1.96 -21.29
C SER A 42 -26.61 1.94 -22.79
N ALA A 43 -25.96 0.90 -23.31
CA ALA A 43 -25.75 0.70 -24.76
C ALA A 43 -27.10 0.55 -25.49
N GLY A 44 -28.04 -0.20 -24.91
CA GLY A 44 -29.39 -0.34 -25.46
C GLY A 44 -30.18 0.97 -25.44
N LEU A 45 -30.10 1.75 -24.36
CA LEU A 45 -30.76 3.06 -24.26
C LEU A 45 -30.14 4.10 -25.22
N ALA A 46 -28.82 4.05 -25.38
CA ALA A 46 -28.08 4.96 -26.25
C ALA A 46 -28.11 4.54 -27.72
N GLU A 47 -28.51 3.31 -28.05
CA GLU A 47 -28.46 2.73 -29.40
C GLU A 47 -27.04 2.78 -30.03
N CYS A 48 -26.00 2.77 -29.20
CA CYS A 48 -24.59 2.75 -29.62
C CYS A 48 -23.73 2.05 -28.56
N VAL A 49 -22.42 1.92 -28.80
CA VAL A 49 -21.53 1.30 -27.81
C VAL A 49 -21.44 2.19 -26.58
N ALA A 50 -21.64 1.62 -25.40
CA ALA A 50 -21.39 2.25 -24.11
C ALA A 50 -20.19 1.60 -23.42
N GLY A 51 -19.32 2.44 -22.88
CA GLY A 51 -18.09 2.02 -22.22
C GLY A 51 -18.00 2.48 -20.77
N ILE A 52 -17.39 1.63 -19.94
CA ILE A 52 -17.02 1.93 -18.55
C ILE A 52 -15.56 1.50 -18.36
N ARG A 53 -14.74 2.39 -17.80
CA ARG A 53 -13.35 2.13 -17.43
C ARG A 53 -13.18 2.49 -15.96
N LEU A 54 -12.62 1.60 -15.16
CA LEU A 54 -12.25 1.88 -13.77
C LEU A 54 -10.74 2.05 -13.65
N SER A 55 -10.29 3.20 -13.15
CA SER A 55 -8.86 3.53 -13.04
C SER A 55 -8.14 2.64 -12.04
N GLY A 56 -8.80 2.25 -10.94
CA GLY A 56 -8.19 1.44 -9.88
C GLY A 56 -7.95 -0.03 -10.22
N THR A 57 -8.70 -0.62 -11.15
CA THR A 57 -8.57 -2.04 -11.55
C THR A 57 -8.13 -2.22 -13.00
N GLY A 58 -8.02 -1.14 -13.78
CA GLY A 58 -7.80 -1.20 -15.23
C GLY A 58 -8.94 -1.87 -16.00
N ARG A 59 -10.04 -2.24 -15.34
CA ARG A 59 -11.16 -2.97 -15.95
C ARG A 59 -11.86 -2.08 -16.96
N ILE A 60 -11.98 -2.59 -18.18
CA ILE A 60 -12.69 -1.96 -19.29
C ILE A 60 -13.89 -2.85 -19.65
N ILE A 61 -15.07 -2.26 -19.72
CA ILE A 61 -16.31 -2.91 -20.16
C ILE A 61 -16.80 -2.11 -21.36
N ARG A 62 -16.95 -2.74 -22.51
CA ARG A 62 -17.52 -2.14 -23.72
C ARG A 62 -18.65 -3.02 -24.22
N THR A 63 -19.84 -2.46 -24.33
CA THR A 63 -21.02 -3.22 -24.73
C THR A 63 -21.69 -2.54 -25.93
N ALA A 64 -21.97 -3.33 -26.97
CA ALA A 64 -22.70 -2.92 -28.15
C ALA A 64 -24.22 -2.86 -27.88
N PRO A 65 -25.01 -2.15 -28.71
CA PRO A 65 -26.45 -2.02 -28.49
C PRO A 65 -27.23 -3.34 -28.60
N ASP A 66 -26.67 -4.36 -29.25
CA ASP A 66 -27.21 -5.73 -29.27
C ASP A 66 -26.99 -6.50 -27.94
N GLY A 67 -26.29 -5.86 -27.00
CA GLY A 67 -25.99 -6.34 -25.66
C GLY A 67 -24.77 -7.27 -25.56
N ARG A 68 -24.05 -7.47 -26.66
CA ARG A 68 -22.80 -8.23 -26.71
C ARG A 68 -21.59 -7.34 -26.45
N GLU A 69 -20.45 -7.96 -26.18
CA GLU A 69 -19.18 -7.24 -26.09
C GLU A 69 -18.87 -6.54 -27.41
N ALA A 70 -18.43 -5.27 -27.34
CA ALA A 70 -18.19 -4.46 -28.53
C ALA A 70 -17.00 -5.00 -29.34
N SER A 71 -17.12 -4.98 -30.66
CA SER A 71 -16.08 -5.43 -31.58
C SER A 71 -14.78 -4.62 -31.44
N VAL A 72 -13.68 -5.26 -31.85
CA VAL A 72 -12.33 -4.69 -31.92
C VAL A 72 -12.02 -4.45 -33.42
N PRO A 73 -11.38 -3.33 -33.81
CA PRO A 73 -10.83 -2.26 -32.97
C PRO A 73 -11.90 -1.31 -32.39
N PRO A 74 -11.62 -0.66 -31.24
CA PRO A 74 -12.54 0.30 -30.64
C PRO A 74 -12.70 1.55 -31.52
N ALA A 75 -13.93 2.05 -31.63
CA ALA A 75 -14.17 3.35 -32.24
C ALA A 75 -13.77 4.47 -31.26
N ALA A 76 -13.51 5.67 -31.78
CA ALA A 76 -13.23 6.83 -30.94
C ALA A 76 -14.45 7.17 -30.06
N ALA A 77 -14.20 7.49 -28.79
CA ALA A 77 -15.25 7.96 -27.90
C ALA A 77 -15.82 9.29 -28.43
N SER A 78 -17.14 9.35 -28.63
CA SER A 78 -17.83 10.56 -29.08
C SER A 78 -18.01 11.56 -27.93
N THR A 79 -18.25 11.05 -26.73
CA THR A 79 -18.42 11.83 -25.49
C THR A 79 -17.92 11.03 -24.31
N THR A 80 -17.25 11.67 -23.36
CA THR A 80 -16.68 11.05 -22.15
C THR A 80 -17.05 11.85 -20.91
N VAL A 81 -17.40 11.17 -19.82
CA VAL A 81 -17.67 11.79 -18.51
C VAL A 81 -16.88 11.05 -17.43
N PRO A 82 -16.21 11.75 -16.48
CA PRO A 82 -15.52 11.11 -15.37
C PRO A 82 -16.53 10.47 -14.40
N ILE A 83 -16.15 9.33 -13.84
CA ILE A 83 -16.88 8.73 -12.71
C ILE A 83 -16.29 9.34 -11.45
N LEU A 84 -17.10 10.07 -10.70
CA LEU A 84 -16.71 10.65 -9.41
C LEU A 84 -17.32 9.84 -8.26
N LEU A 85 -16.53 9.57 -7.23
CA LEU A 85 -16.99 9.05 -5.94
C LEU A 85 -16.22 9.77 -4.84
N ASP A 86 -16.92 10.40 -3.90
CA ASP A 86 -16.33 11.25 -2.84
C ASP A 86 -15.35 12.32 -3.39
N GLU A 87 -15.73 13.00 -4.48
CA GLU A 87 -14.92 14.01 -5.18
C GLU A 87 -13.62 13.49 -5.83
N GLU A 88 -13.40 12.17 -5.87
CA GLU A 88 -12.26 11.54 -6.56
C GLU A 88 -12.68 10.95 -7.91
N GLU A 89 -11.89 11.17 -8.96
CA GLU A 89 -12.09 10.53 -10.27
C GLU A 89 -11.60 9.07 -10.25
N ILE A 90 -12.54 8.14 -10.42
CA ILE A 90 -12.31 6.71 -10.19
C ILE A 90 -12.41 5.89 -11.47
N GLY A 91 -12.68 6.56 -12.58
CA GLY A 91 -12.89 5.97 -13.87
C GLY A 91 -13.55 6.92 -14.85
N THR A 92 -13.94 6.40 -15.99
CA THR A 92 -14.56 7.17 -17.06
C THR A 92 -15.65 6.35 -17.73
N VAL A 93 -16.75 6.99 -18.10
CA VAL A 93 -17.81 6.42 -18.93
C VAL A 93 -17.83 7.15 -20.27
N TRP A 94 -18.16 6.43 -21.34
CA TRP A 94 -18.20 7.02 -22.68
C TRP A 94 -19.23 6.35 -23.59
N LEU A 95 -19.55 7.04 -24.68
CA LEU A 95 -20.30 6.50 -25.81
C LEU A 95 -19.42 6.49 -27.07
N GLU A 96 -19.68 5.57 -27.99
CA GLU A 96 -19.05 5.53 -29.32
C GLU A 96 -20.13 5.67 -30.40
N ARG A 97 -20.57 6.90 -30.67
CA ARG A 97 -21.59 7.17 -31.69
C ARG A 97 -20.98 7.30 -33.10
N PRO A 98 -21.63 6.70 -34.12
CA PRO A 98 -21.33 6.99 -35.51
C PRO A 98 -22.00 8.32 -35.93
N GLY A 99 -21.59 9.44 -35.33
CA GLY A 99 -22.21 10.75 -35.58
C GLY A 99 -22.01 11.76 -34.44
N PRO A 100 -22.56 12.97 -34.56
CA PRO A 100 -22.53 13.96 -33.47
C PRO A 100 -23.26 13.43 -32.23
N PRO A 101 -22.92 13.93 -31.03
CA PRO A 101 -23.63 13.57 -29.80
C PRO A 101 -25.14 13.78 -29.92
N GLY A 102 -25.91 12.81 -29.45
CA GLY A 102 -27.36 12.91 -29.34
C GLY A 102 -27.77 13.91 -28.24
N PRO A 103 -28.99 14.46 -28.31
CA PRO A 103 -29.44 15.49 -27.37
C PRO A 103 -29.58 14.99 -25.92
N LEU A 104 -29.60 13.68 -25.68
CA LEU A 104 -29.72 13.08 -24.34
C LEU A 104 -28.41 12.47 -23.83
N ASP A 105 -27.32 12.57 -24.59
CA ASP A 105 -26.06 11.89 -24.30
C ASP A 105 -25.42 12.35 -23.00
N GLU A 106 -25.43 13.66 -22.80
CA GLU A 106 -24.86 14.30 -21.62
C GLU A 106 -25.57 13.78 -20.36
N VAL A 107 -26.92 13.84 -20.36
CA VAL A 107 -27.75 13.34 -19.26
C VAL A 107 -27.60 11.82 -19.06
N LEU A 108 -27.47 11.06 -20.15
CA LEU A 108 -27.24 9.62 -20.08
C LEU A 108 -25.89 9.31 -19.46
N LEU A 109 -24.83 9.99 -19.87
CA LEU A 109 -23.48 9.80 -19.36
C LEU A 109 -23.35 10.28 -17.92
N ASP A 110 -23.97 11.38 -17.54
CA ASP A 110 -24.04 11.85 -16.15
C ASP A 110 -24.69 10.78 -15.26
N ARG A 111 -25.83 10.23 -15.69
CA ARG A 111 -26.53 9.19 -14.94
C ARG A 111 -25.77 7.87 -14.93
N LEU A 112 -25.09 7.54 -16.03
CA LEU A 112 -24.20 6.37 -16.09
C LEU A 112 -23.01 6.53 -15.14
N ALA A 113 -22.39 7.70 -15.08
CA ALA A 113 -21.28 8.00 -14.18
C ALA A 113 -21.72 7.85 -12.71
N ILE A 114 -22.85 8.46 -12.33
CA ILE A 114 -23.40 8.34 -10.98
C ILE A 114 -23.74 6.88 -10.65
N ALA A 115 -24.40 6.17 -11.56
CA ALA A 115 -24.78 4.77 -11.35
C ALA A 115 -23.55 3.85 -11.26
N ALA A 116 -22.54 4.07 -12.10
CA ALA A 116 -21.29 3.34 -12.04
C ALA A 116 -20.55 3.61 -10.72
N GLY A 117 -20.51 4.87 -10.27
CA GLY A 117 -19.97 5.25 -8.96
C GLY A 117 -20.65 4.50 -7.81
N ALA A 118 -21.98 4.49 -7.79
CA ALA A 118 -22.75 3.80 -6.75
C ALA A 118 -22.65 2.25 -6.81
N VAL A 119 -22.48 1.67 -8.00
CA VAL A 119 -22.20 0.23 -8.13
C VAL A 119 -20.79 -0.08 -7.62
N VAL A 120 -19.80 0.77 -7.91
CA VAL A 120 -18.43 0.64 -7.38
C VAL A 120 -18.39 0.84 -5.88
N GLU A 121 -19.13 1.78 -5.31
CA GLU A 121 -19.24 1.96 -3.86
C GLU A 121 -19.82 0.72 -3.18
N ARG A 122 -20.83 0.09 -3.80
CA ARG A 122 -21.53 -1.07 -3.23
C ARG A 122 -20.77 -2.38 -3.33
N TYR A 123 -20.14 -2.64 -4.46
CA TYR A 123 -19.50 -3.92 -4.77
C TYR A 123 -17.98 -3.83 -4.86
N GLY A 124 -17.43 -2.63 -4.75
CA GLY A 124 -16.00 -2.42 -4.69
C GLY A 124 -15.43 -2.83 -3.33
N PRO A 125 -14.12 -3.11 -3.28
CA PRO A 125 -13.38 -3.20 -2.03
C PRO A 125 -13.65 -1.95 -1.18
N ALA A 126 -13.82 -2.11 0.13
CA ALA A 126 -13.91 -0.97 1.04
C ALA A 126 -12.70 -0.05 0.80
N ARG A 127 -12.92 1.21 0.41
CA ARG A 127 -11.84 2.15 0.10
C ARG A 127 -11.01 2.57 1.30
N THR A 128 -11.56 2.35 2.50
CA THR A 128 -10.85 2.60 3.74
C THR A 128 -9.48 1.95 3.69
N THR A 129 -8.45 2.72 4.03
CA THR A 129 -7.12 2.13 4.22
C THR A 129 -7.21 1.02 5.25
N MET A 130 -8.08 1.13 6.26
CA MET A 130 -8.37 0.02 7.17
C MET A 130 -9.08 -1.14 6.46
N ALA A 131 -8.54 -2.34 6.61
CA ALA A 131 -9.09 -3.60 6.11
C ALA A 131 -9.44 -4.55 7.26
N ASP A 132 -10.23 -5.58 6.94
CA ASP A 132 -10.46 -6.71 7.84
C ASP A 132 -9.12 -7.43 8.11
N PRO A 133 -8.68 -7.51 9.39
CA PRO A 133 -7.46 -8.22 9.76
C PRO A 133 -7.41 -9.66 9.25
N ALA A 134 -8.54 -10.38 9.18
CA ALA A 134 -8.57 -11.75 8.71
C ALA A 134 -8.22 -11.88 7.22
N LEU A 135 -8.65 -10.92 6.39
CA LEU A 135 -8.28 -10.86 4.98
C LEU A 135 -6.80 -10.51 4.81
N VAL A 136 -6.26 -9.60 5.63
CA VAL A 136 -4.84 -9.25 5.60
C VAL A 136 -3.98 -10.44 6.04
N GLU A 137 -4.39 -11.17 7.07
CA GLU A 137 -3.71 -12.39 7.55
C GLU A 137 -3.69 -13.49 6.47
N LEU A 138 -4.80 -13.71 5.77
CA LEU A 138 -4.87 -14.61 4.62
C LEU A 138 -3.91 -14.23 3.48
N VAL A 139 -3.66 -12.93 3.30
CA VAL A 139 -2.72 -12.47 2.26
C VAL A 139 -1.27 -12.78 2.63
N ILE A 140 -0.89 -12.53 3.88
CA ILE A 140 0.51 -12.59 4.35
C ILE A 140 0.90 -13.92 4.98
N SER A 141 -0.04 -14.84 5.16
CA SER A 141 0.22 -16.15 5.75
C SER A 141 0.96 -17.05 4.77
N ALA A 142 2.05 -17.68 5.24
CA ALA A 142 2.80 -18.67 4.49
C ALA A 142 2.00 -19.97 4.24
N ASP A 143 1.03 -20.26 5.10
CA ASP A 143 0.19 -21.48 5.01
C ASP A 143 -1.02 -21.31 4.09
N SER A 144 -1.27 -20.08 3.60
CA SER A 144 -2.40 -19.81 2.70
C SER A 144 -2.09 -20.26 1.28
N ASP A 145 -3.00 -21.03 0.70
CA ASP A 145 -2.92 -21.41 -0.71
C ASP A 145 -3.06 -20.19 -1.64
N GLU A 146 -2.52 -20.31 -2.86
CA GLU A 146 -2.46 -19.21 -3.83
C GLU A 146 -3.86 -18.72 -4.24
N ALA A 147 -4.87 -19.60 -4.27
CA ALA A 147 -6.23 -19.23 -4.67
C ALA A 147 -6.94 -18.42 -3.59
N ALA A 148 -6.78 -18.80 -2.31
CA ALA A 148 -7.26 -18.08 -1.15
C ALA A 148 -6.61 -16.71 -1.05
N ARG A 149 -5.29 -16.64 -1.24
CA ARG A 149 -4.52 -15.39 -1.27
C ARG A 149 -4.95 -14.45 -2.39
N ALA A 150 -5.06 -14.96 -3.62
CA ALA A 150 -5.52 -14.18 -4.77
C ALA A 150 -6.98 -13.71 -4.59
N ARG A 151 -7.83 -14.50 -3.92
CA ARG A 151 -9.19 -14.07 -3.55
C ARG A 151 -9.15 -12.95 -2.50
N ALA A 152 -8.35 -13.08 -1.45
CA ALA A 152 -8.22 -12.07 -0.41
C ALA A 152 -7.69 -10.74 -0.98
N LEU A 153 -6.63 -10.78 -1.81
CA LEU A 153 -6.11 -9.61 -2.52
C LEU A 153 -7.18 -8.91 -3.37
N ARG A 154 -7.99 -9.66 -4.11
CA ARG A 154 -9.11 -9.11 -4.91
C ARG A 154 -10.18 -8.47 -4.03
N LEU A 155 -10.55 -9.10 -2.91
CA LEU A 155 -11.50 -8.53 -1.95
C LEU A 155 -10.97 -7.24 -1.31
N LEU A 156 -9.65 -7.13 -1.17
CA LEU A 156 -8.93 -5.95 -0.68
C LEU A 156 -8.69 -4.89 -1.77
N GLY A 157 -9.01 -5.18 -3.02
CA GLY A 157 -8.91 -4.23 -4.14
C GLY A 157 -7.57 -4.18 -4.86
N PHE A 158 -6.70 -5.15 -4.62
CA PHE A 158 -5.47 -5.33 -5.38
C PHE A 158 -5.77 -6.08 -6.69
N ALA A 159 -5.23 -5.55 -7.80
CA ALA A 159 -5.26 -6.22 -9.09
C ALA A 159 -4.30 -7.43 -9.09
N ALA A 160 -4.64 -8.49 -9.81
CA ALA A 160 -3.91 -9.76 -9.78
C ALA A 160 -2.53 -9.70 -10.47
N ASP A 161 -2.30 -8.68 -11.30
CA ASP A 161 -1.09 -8.47 -12.09
C ASP A 161 -0.08 -7.50 -11.46
N LEU A 162 -0.47 -6.81 -10.37
CA LEU A 162 0.39 -5.86 -9.69
C LEU A 162 1.04 -6.48 -8.45
N PRO A 163 2.38 -6.45 -8.34
CA PRO A 163 3.05 -6.97 -7.17
C PRO A 163 2.70 -6.14 -5.93
N VAL A 164 2.28 -6.82 -4.86
CA VAL A 164 1.93 -6.20 -3.58
C VAL A 164 3.11 -6.31 -2.63
N ARG A 165 3.53 -5.17 -2.09
CA ARG A 165 4.50 -5.07 -1.00
C ARG A 165 3.79 -5.06 0.33
N VAL A 166 4.47 -5.62 1.33
CA VAL A 166 4.06 -5.57 2.72
C VAL A 166 5.03 -4.69 3.49
N VAL A 167 4.49 -3.83 4.36
CA VAL A 167 5.24 -3.01 5.30
C VAL A 167 4.82 -3.40 6.71
N ALA A 168 5.80 -3.69 7.56
CA ALA A 168 5.62 -3.91 8.99
C ALA A 168 5.88 -2.60 9.71
N VAL A 169 4.91 -2.11 10.48
CA VAL A 169 4.91 -0.77 11.04
C VAL A 169 4.70 -0.80 12.55
N ARG A 170 5.53 -0.06 13.29
CA ARG A 170 5.25 0.38 14.66
C ARG A 170 5.08 1.89 14.64
N SER A 171 3.90 2.35 15.05
CA SER A 171 3.51 3.75 14.88
C SER A 171 2.64 4.22 16.05
N PRO A 172 2.88 5.44 16.58
CA PRO A 172 1.93 6.11 17.47
C PRO A 172 0.75 6.72 16.70
N LEU A 173 0.85 6.85 15.38
CA LEU A 173 -0.21 7.34 14.50
C LEU A 173 -1.10 6.19 14.01
N PRO A 174 -2.39 6.45 13.74
CA PRO A 174 -3.27 5.49 13.08
C PRO A 174 -2.68 4.93 11.77
N LEU A 175 -2.82 3.62 11.56
CA LEU A 175 -2.21 2.93 10.42
C LEU A 175 -2.75 3.38 9.06
N ASP A 176 -4.03 3.75 9.02
CA ASP A 176 -4.67 4.32 7.84
C ASP A 176 -4.04 5.64 7.41
N ARG A 177 -3.71 6.50 8.38
CA ARG A 177 -2.99 7.75 8.13
C ARG A 177 -1.58 7.50 7.59
N VAL A 178 -0.85 6.55 8.19
CA VAL A 178 0.49 6.16 7.71
C VAL A 178 0.39 5.61 6.28
N GLY A 179 -0.56 4.70 6.03
CA GLY A 179 -0.79 4.10 4.72
C GLY A 179 -1.11 5.13 3.64
N GLY A 180 -2.01 6.08 3.92
CA GLY A 180 -2.36 7.16 2.99
C GLY A 180 -1.17 8.08 2.66
N LEU A 181 -0.30 8.37 3.62
CA LEU A 181 0.89 9.21 3.41
C LEU A 181 1.92 8.51 2.50
N ILE A 182 2.23 7.25 2.77
CA ILE A 182 3.28 6.51 2.07
C ILE A 182 2.80 5.93 0.72
N CYS A 183 1.49 5.90 0.47
CA CYS A 183 0.86 5.36 -0.75
C CYS A 183 -0.18 6.33 -1.35
N PRO A 184 0.23 7.51 -1.86
CA PRO A 184 -0.70 8.57 -2.27
C PRO A 184 -1.49 8.28 -3.56
N ALA A 185 -1.05 7.32 -4.38
CA ALA A 185 -1.52 7.17 -5.77
C ALA A 185 -2.11 5.79 -6.10
N ARG A 186 -2.30 4.90 -5.10
CA ARG A 186 -2.54 3.47 -5.33
C ARG A 186 -3.36 2.82 -4.21
N PRO A 187 -3.99 1.65 -4.44
CA PRO A 187 -4.68 0.93 -3.38
C PRO A 187 -3.71 0.62 -2.24
N VAL A 188 -4.12 1.01 -1.03
CA VAL A 188 -3.44 0.74 0.23
C VAL A 188 -4.43 0.10 1.21
N LYS A 189 -3.99 -0.95 1.90
CA LYS A 189 -4.75 -1.61 2.95
C LYS A 189 -3.90 -1.81 4.16
N ALA A 190 -4.45 -1.58 5.34
CA ALA A 190 -3.77 -1.67 6.60
C ALA A 190 -4.64 -2.38 7.62
N ALA A 191 -4.01 -3.18 8.46
CA ALA A 191 -4.66 -3.83 9.58
C ALA A 191 -3.64 -4.02 10.72
N PRO A 192 -4.06 -3.93 11.99
CA PRO A 192 -3.22 -4.36 13.09
C PRO A 192 -3.12 -5.89 13.10
N LEU A 193 -1.92 -6.40 13.36
CA LEU A 193 -1.67 -7.81 13.63
C LEU A 193 -0.83 -7.93 14.91
N ALA A 194 -1.49 -8.20 16.03
CA ALA A 194 -0.92 -8.04 17.36
C ALA A 194 -0.24 -6.65 17.52
N GLU A 195 1.02 -6.61 17.95
CA GLU A 195 1.78 -5.38 18.21
C GLU A 195 2.38 -4.71 16.95
N VAL A 196 2.10 -5.25 15.75
CA VAL A 196 2.67 -4.74 14.49
C VAL A 196 1.55 -4.41 13.51
N GLY A 197 1.58 -3.21 12.95
CA GLY A 197 0.72 -2.85 11.84
C GLY A 197 1.22 -3.46 10.53
N VAL A 198 0.30 -4.01 9.75
CA VAL A 198 0.55 -4.46 8.39
C VAL A 198 0.02 -3.41 7.44
N ILE A 199 0.81 -3.00 6.45
CA ILE A 199 0.35 -2.20 5.31
C ILE A 199 0.67 -2.95 4.02
N LEU A 200 -0.37 -3.26 3.26
CA LEU A 200 -0.33 -3.80 1.89
C LEU A 200 -0.41 -2.63 0.91
N ALA A 201 0.52 -2.56 -0.02
CA ALA A 201 0.55 -1.51 -1.03
C ALA A 201 1.29 -1.95 -2.30
N THR A 202 0.91 -1.42 -3.44
CA THR A 202 1.64 -1.67 -4.71
C THR A 202 2.81 -0.72 -4.92
N THR A 203 2.82 0.43 -4.24
CA THR A 203 3.96 1.37 -4.16
C THR A 203 4.08 1.90 -2.75
N VAL A 204 5.31 2.05 -2.28
CA VAL A 204 5.62 2.68 -1.00
C VAL A 204 6.65 3.76 -1.26
N ASP A 205 6.36 5.00 -0.85
CA ASP A 205 7.31 6.11 -0.84
C ASP A 205 7.99 6.20 0.53
N PRO A 206 9.25 5.76 0.68
CA PRO A 206 9.94 5.72 1.96
C PRO A 206 10.22 7.12 2.53
N ALA A 207 10.22 8.17 1.70
CA ALA A 207 10.47 9.54 2.14
C ALA A 207 9.26 10.16 2.85
N ARG A 208 8.08 9.53 2.77
CA ARG A 208 6.82 10.05 3.34
C ARG A 208 6.45 9.45 4.69
N PHE A 209 7.31 8.61 5.27
CA PHE A 209 7.06 8.11 6.63
C PHE A 209 7.11 9.28 7.63
N PRO A 210 6.06 9.45 8.44
CA PRO A 210 6.04 10.52 9.44
C PRO A 210 7.00 10.23 10.59
N ALA A 211 7.44 11.28 11.26
CA ALA A 211 8.33 11.17 12.43
C ALA A 211 7.69 10.30 13.52
N GLY A 212 8.52 9.50 14.21
CA GLY A 212 8.08 8.58 15.26
C GLY A 212 7.56 7.22 14.75
N VAL A 213 7.40 7.04 13.43
CA VAL A 213 7.05 5.74 12.84
C VAL A 213 8.31 4.95 12.54
N ARG A 214 8.30 3.65 12.91
CA ARG A 214 9.31 2.68 12.49
C ARG A 214 8.70 1.70 11.50
N ALA A 215 9.40 1.44 10.40
CA ALA A 215 8.89 0.61 9.32
C ALA A 215 9.96 -0.29 8.72
N GLY A 216 9.61 -1.57 8.55
CA GLY A 216 10.34 -2.50 7.71
C GLY A 216 9.58 -2.74 6.40
N ILE A 217 10.28 -2.69 5.27
CA ILE A 217 9.69 -2.83 3.93
C ILE A 217 10.23 -4.09 3.27
N GLY A 218 9.34 -5.01 2.92
CA GLY A 218 9.65 -6.25 2.18
C GLY A 218 9.81 -6.03 0.67
N SER A 219 10.31 -7.07 -0.01
CA SER A 219 10.26 -7.17 -1.47
C SER A 219 8.82 -7.30 -1.98
N ALA A 220 8.62 -7.31 -3.30
CA ALA A 220 7.30 -7.46 -3.91
C ALA A 220 7.12 -8.82 -4.61
N GLU A 221 7.93 -9.82 -4.25
CA GLU A 221 7.92 -11.15 -4.89
C GLU A 221 6.64 -11.92 -4.58
N SER A 222 6.38 -12.15 -3.28
CA SER A 222 5.16 -12.77 -2.79
C SER A 222 4.75 -12.12 -1.46
N PRO A 223 3.45 -11.95 -1.15
CA PRO A 223 3.03 -11.27 0.07
C PRO A 223 3.50 -11.92 1.39
N ASP A 224 3.56 -13.24 1.46
CA ASP A 224 4.07 -13.98 2.63
C ASP A 224 5.55 -13.73 2.89
N ARG A 225 6.37 -13.82 1.82
CA ARG A 225 7.80 -13.52 1.90
C ARG A 225 8.02 -12.05 2.21
N SER A 226 7.29 -11.16 1.54
CA SER A 226 7.32 -9.73 1.79
C SER A 226 7.01 -9.41 3.25
N TRP A 227 6.03 -10.10 3.85
CA TRP A 227 5.70 -9.92 5.27
C TRP A 227 6.82 -10.40 6.19
N TRP A 228 7.38 -11.58 5.94
CA TRP A 228 8.52 -12.07 6.71
C TRP A 228 9.72 -11.12 6.63
N GLU A 229 10.04 -10.64 5.42
CA GLU A 229 11.10 -9.67 5.15
C GLU A 229 10.85 -8.32 5.82
N ALA A 230 9.61 -7.81 5.75
CA ALA A 230 9.20 -6.57 6.37
C ALA A 230 9.34 -6.65 7.90
N ARG A 231 8.91 -7.75 8.53
CA ARG A 231 9.09 -7.97 9.97
C ARG A 231 10.56 -8.05 10.36
N ALA A 232 11.36 -8.77 9.57
CA ALA A 232 12.80 -8.84 9.80
C ALA A 232 13.43 -7.44 9.72
N ALA A 233 13.13 -6.68 8.67
CA ALA A 233 13.62 -5.31 8.48
C ALA A 233 13.16 -4.35 9.59
N LEU A 234 11.93 -4.49 10.09
CA LEU A 234 11.42 -3.69 11.19
C LEU A 234 12.28 -3.83 12.45
N ARG A 235 12.83 -5.02 12.73
CA ARG A 235 13.72 -5.26 13.88
C ARG A 235 15.08 -4.54 13.75
N PHE A 236 15.51 -4.20 12.53
CA PHE A 236 16.73 -3.41 12.30
C PHE A 236 16.50 -1.89 12.41
N THR A 237 15.26 -1.44 12.62
CA THR A 237 14.97 -0.01 12.73
C THR A 237 15.57 0.58 14.00
N THR A 238 16.08 1.81 13.89
CA THR A 238 16.61 2.59 15.03
C THR A 238 16.01 3.99 15.02
N ALA A 239 16.26 4.79 16.06
CA ALA A 239 15.84 6.20 16.05
C ALA A 239 16.46 7.00 14.88
N ARG A 240 17.69 6.65 14.48
CA ARG A 240 18.40 7.29 13.35
C ARG A 240 18.08 6.68 11.99
N GLN A 241 17.59 5.45 11.98
CA GLN A 241 17.18 4.72 10.78
C GLN A 241 15.79 4.11 11.01
N PRO A 242 14.73 4.93 11.02
CA PRO A 242 13.39 4.47 11.34
C PRO A 242 12.76 3.63 10.24
N VAL A 243 13.21 3.76 9.00
CA VAL A 243 12.70 3.01 7.83
C VAL A 243 13.83 2.15 7.26
N VAL A 244 13.59 0.84 7.14
CA VAL A 244 14.56 -0.13 6.63
C VAL A 244 13.93 -0.95 5.51
N HIS A 245 14.60 -0.99 4.35
CA HIS A 245 14.27 -1.91 3.28
C HIS A 245 15.02 -3.22 3.46
N TYR A 246 14.32 -4.35 3.43
CA TYR A 246 14.94 -5.66 3.61
C TYR A 246 16.06 -5.92 2.60
N GLY A 247 15.83 -5.61 1.31
CA GLY A 247 16.85 -5.78 0.26
C GLY A 247 18.12 -4.95 0.49
N GLY A 248 18.05 -3.87 1.26
CA GLY A 248 19.21 -3.04 1.62
C GLY A 248 20.06 -3.62 2.76
N LEU A 249 19.58 -4.63 3.49
CA LEU A 249 20.32 -5.26 4.58
C LEU A 249 21.41 -6.21 4.09
N GLY A 250 21.25 -6.80 2.90
CA GLY A 250 22.18 -7.80 2.37
C GLY A 250 22.41 -8.95 3.37
N ALA A 251 23.69 -9.31 3.58
CA ALA A 251 24.06 -10.41 4.48
C ALA A 251 23.68 -10.16 5.96
N LEU A 252 23.47 -8.92 6.39
CA LEU A 252 23.03 -8.63 7.76
C LEU A 252 21.65 -9.20 8.06
N ALA A 253 20.80 -9.37 7.04
CA ALA A 253 19.46 -9.94 7.21
C ALA A 253 19.49 -11.36 7.78
N LEU A 254 20.58 -12.11 7.60
CA LEU A 254 20.78 -13.45 8.18
C LEU A 254 20.76 -13.41 9.72
N LEU A 255 21.16 -12.30 10.33
CA LEU A 255 21.15 -12.16 11.79
C LEU A 255 19.73 -12.21 12.36
N ALA A 256 18.71 -11.82 11.60
CA ALA A 256 17.31 -11.91 12.06
C ALA A 256 16.80 -13.35 12.19
N GLN A 257 17.47 -14.31 11.55
CA GLN A 257 17.15 -15.74 11.61
C GLN A 257 17.84 -16.47 12.77
N VAL A 258 18.83 -15.83 13.40
CA VAL A 258 19.51 -16.41 14.55
C VAL A 258 18.54 -16.48 15.73
N PRO A 259 18.34 -17.66 16.36
CA PRO A 259 17.53 -17.78 17.56
C PRO A 259 18.02 -16.83 18.66
N GLN A 260 17.08 -16.21 19.39
CA GLN A 260 17.44 -15.19 20.38
C GLN A 260 18.31 -15.76 21.50
N GLU A 261 18.08 -17.01 21.92
CA GLU A 261 18.89 -17.71 22.91
C GLU A 261 20.34 -17.86 22.42
N ALA A 262 20.52 -18.34 21.17
CA ALA A 262 21.84 -18.49 20.57
C ALA A 262 22.59 -17.15 20.43
N ALA A 263 21.86 -16.08 20.12
CA ALA A 263 22.43 -14.74 20.10
C ALA A 263 22.82 -14.25 21.51
N ARG A 264 22.00 -14.50 22.54
CA ARG A 264 22.32 -14.13 23.94
C ARG A 264 23.54 -14.88 24.48
N ASP A 265 23.71 -16.15 24.11
CA ASP A 265 24.82 -16.99 24.54
C ASP A 265 26.15 -16.66 23.84
N ASN A 266 26.11 -15.88 22.75
CA ASN A 266 27.32 -15.44 22.07
C ASN A 266 28.12 -14.46 22.94
N ALA A 267 29.42 -14.72 23.10
CA ALA A 267 30.29 -13.93 23.97
C ALA A 267 30.35 -12.43 23.62
N ASP A 268 30.35 -12.09 22.33
CA ASP A 268 30.42 -10.69 21.88
C ASP A 268 29.11 -9.97 22.14
N VAL A 269 27.99 -10.61 21.80
CA VAL A 269 26.64 -10.06 22.04
C VAL A 269 26.42 -9.87 23.54
N ALA A 270 26.79 -10.84 24.37
CA ALA A 270 26.72 -10.73 25.82
C ALA A 270 27.63 -9.61 26.37
N ALA A 271 28.79 -9.37 25.76
CA ALA A 271 29.66 -8.26 26.15
C ALA A 271 29.05 -6.89 25.82
N ILE A 272 28.42 -6.75 24.65
CA ILE A 272 27.64 -5.55 24.29
C ILE A 272 26.49 -5.35 25.27
N ALA A 273 25.74 -6.42 25.61
CA ALA A 273 24.63 -6.35 26.54
C ALA A 273 25.07 -5.83 27.93
N ARG A 274 26.21 -6.30 28.46
CA ARG A 274 26.78 -5.79 29.72
C ARG A 274 27.24 -4.33 29.63
N MET A 275 27.73 -3.90 28.46
CA MET A 275 28.15 -2.52 28.22
C MET A 275 26.96 -1.56 28.08
N ALA A 276 25.78 -2.05 27.69
CA ALA A 276 24.61 -1.21 27.46
C ALA A 276 24.17 -0.40 28.70
N ASP A 277 24.55 -0.82 29.90
CA ASP A 277 24.35 -0.08 31.16
C ASP A 277 25.19 1.22 31.26
N ALA A 278 26.12 1.44 30.33
CA ALA A 278 26.90 2.66 30.17
C ALA A 278 26.54 3.37 28.83
N PRO A 279 25.50 4.22 28.80
CA PRO A 279 24.97 4.80 27.56
C PRO A 279 26.00 5.55 26.71
N GLY A 280 26.95 6.25 27.34
CA GLY A 280 27.99 7.00 26.63
C GLY A 280 29.01 6.11 25.90
N ASP A 281 29.27 4.92 26.43
CA ASP A 281 30.18 3.95 25.79
C ASP A 281 29.48 3.24 24.63
N LEU A 282 28.21 2.87 24.82
CA LEU A 282 27.37 2.35 23.73
C LEU A 282 27.25 3.37 22.59
N GLU A 283 26.95 4.63 22.89
CA GLU A 283 26.85 5.71 21.89
C GLU A 283 28.18 5.91 21.14
N THR A 284 29.31 5.83 21.85
CA THR A 284 30.65 5.92 21.25
C THR A 284 30.91 4.75 20.30
N LEU A 285 30.58 3.52 20.72
CA LEU A 285 30.71 2.33 19.88
C LEU A 285 29.79 2.42 18.65
N GLU A 286 28.56 2.87 18.80
CA GLU A 286 27.62 3.04 17.69
C GLU A 286 28.11 4.05 16.65
N ALA A 287 28.61 5.20 17.10
CA ALA A 287 29.16 6.23 16.22
C ALA A 287 30.40 5.72 15.48
N TYR A 288 31.28 5.00 16.17
CA TYR A 288 32.47 4.41 15.53
C TYR A 288 32.10 3.28 14.56
N CYS A 289 31.19 2.38 14.95
CA CYS A 289 30.64 1.34 14.07
C CYS A 289 29.97 1.94 12.83
N ALA A 290 29.25 3.06 12.94
CA ALA A 290 28.63 3.70 11.79
C ALA A 290 29.64 4.36 10.84
N THR A 291 30.71 4.95 11.37
CA THR A 291 31.62 5.80 10.59
C THR A 291 32.91 5.10 10.15
N GLY A 292 33.34 4.07 10.88
CA GLY A 292 34.64 3.41 10.71
C GLY A 292 35.84 4.36 10.90
N SER A 293 35.64 5.51 11.55
CA SER A 293 36.66 6.55 11.63
C SER A 293 36.57 7.31 12.95
N LEU A 294 37.70 7.41 13.66
CA LEU A 294 37.79 8.17 14.91
C LEU A 294 37.37 9.64 14.75
N ARG A 295 37.81 10.29 13.66
CA ARG A 295 37.50 11.70 13.42
C ARG A 295 36.02 11.90 13.17
N ARG A 296 35.43 11.12 12.26
CA ARG A 296 33.99 11.22 11.96
C ARG A 296 33.12 10.83 13.15
N ALA A 297 33.53 9.84 13.94
CA ALA A 297 32.85 9.50 15.18
C ALA A 297 32.91 10.66 16.19
N ALA A 298 34.06 11.32 16.32
CA ALA A 298 34.22 12.50 17.16
C ALA A 298 33.35 13.67 16.71
N ASP A 299 33.25 13.90 15.39
CA ASP A 299 32.37 14.93 14.82
C ASP A 299 30.90 14.66 15.13
N VAL A 300 30.44 13.40 14.96
CA VAL A 300 29.07 12.98 15.27
C VAL A 300 28.74 13.10 16.76
N LEU A 301 29.70 12.81 17.63
CA LEU A 301 29.53 12.87 19.09
C LEU A 301 29.79 14.26 19.67
N HIS A 302 30.24 15.22 18.84
CA HIS A 302 30.72 16.54 19.29
C HIS A 302 31.80 16.44 20.38
N LEU A 303 32.71 15.46 20.24
CA LEU A 303 33.82 15.22 21.17
C LEU A 303 35.17 15.50 20.48
N HIS A 304 36.21 15.65 21.28
CA HIS A 304 37.56 15.67 20.74
C HIS A 304 37.99 14.24 20.34
N HIS A 305 38.70 14.11 19.21
CA HIS A 305 39.13 12.81 18.67
C HIS A 305 39.96 11.97 19.66
N SER A 306 40.77 12.60 20.53
CA SER A 306 41.53 11.91 21.57
C SER A 306 40.64 11.32 22.67
N SER A 307 39.52 11.99 23.00
CA SER A 307 38.53 11.47 23.94
C SER A 307 37.84 10.23 23.39
N VAL A 308 37.48 10.25 22.11
CA VAL A 308 36.88 9.10 21.42
C VAL A 308 37.87 7.93 21.33
N ALA A 309 39.13 8.19 20.98
CA ALA A 309 40.17 7.17 20.94
C ALA A 309 40.35 6.47 22.29
N ARG A 310 40.45 7.24 23.39
CA ARG A 310 40.59 6.68 24.74
C ARG A 310 39.37 5.85 25.16
N ARG A 311 38.16 6.30 24.84
CA ARG A 311 36.92 5.54 25.11
C ARG A 311 36.90 4.24 24.32
N LEU A 312 37.23 4.27 23.03
CA LEU A 312 37.27 3.06 22.20
C LEU A 312 38.32 2.05 22.68
N GLU A 313 39.45 2.50 23.22
CA GLU A 313 40.43 1.60 23.85
C GLU A 313 39.83 0.90 25.08
N GLN A 314 39.11 1.64 25.93
CA GLN A 314 38.42 1.08 27.09
C GLN A 314 37.30 0.11 26.70
N ILE A 315 36.51 0.47 25.69
CA ILE A 315 35.45 -0.38 25.13
C ILE A 315 36.06 -1.65 24.54
N GLY A 316 37.12 -1.53 23.74
CA GLY A 316 37.81 -2.69 23.16
C GLY A 316 38.32 -3.68 24.21
N LYS A 317 38.88 -3.17 25.31
CA LYS A 317 39.27 -3.99 26.48
C LYS A 317 38.08 -4.68 27.14
N ALA A 318 36.96 -3.98 27.31
CA ALA A 318 35.75 -4.55 27.91
C ALA A 318 35.09 -5.62 27.02
N LEU A 319 35.14 -5.45 25.69
CA LEU A 319 34.62 -6.41 24.72
C LEU A 319 35.58 -7.57 24.43
N GLY A 320 36.87 -7.42 24.74
CA GLY A 320 37.91 -8.35 24.28
C GLY A 320 38.10 -8.32 22.76
N ILE A 321 37.90 -7.15 22.14
CA ILE A 321 37.97 -6.94 20.69
C ILE A 321 38.88 -5.75 20.40
N GLU A 322 39.85 -5.93 19.50
CA GLU A 322 40.66 -4.84 18.98
C GLU A 322 39.86 -4.04 17.94
N LEU A 323 39.19 -2.97 18.36
CA LEU A 323 38.24 -2.21 17.53
C LEU A 323 38.91 -1.41 16.40
N THR A 324 40.20 -1.11 16.53
CA THR A 324 40.92 -0.35 15.49
C THR A 324 41.28 -1.21 14.28
N GLU A 325 41.31 -2.53 14.44
CA GLU A 325 41.55 -3.48 13.37
C GLU A 325 40.27 -3.77 12.56
N PRO A 326 40.36 -3.93 11.21
CA PRO A 326 39.18 -4.17 10.37
C PRO A 326 38.33 -5.35 10.82
N THR A 327 38.96 -6.45 11.21
CA THR A 327 38.27 -7.67 11.69
C THR A 327 37.54 -7.41 13.00
N GLY A 328 38.15 -6.66 13.93
CA GLY A 328 37.53 -6.34 15.20
C GLY A 328 36.34 -5.38 15.04
N LEU A 329 36.45 -4.39 14.16
CA LEU A 329 35.34 -3.51 13.81
C LEU A 329 34.15 -4.29 13.21
N VAL A 330 34.39 -5.23 12.30
CA VAL A 330 33.33 -6.08 11.73
C VAL A 330 32.67 -6.93 12.80
N ARG A 331 33.47 -7.58 13.66
CA ARG A 331 32.96 -8.40 14.77
C ARG A 331 32.10 -7.58 15.73
N ALA A 332 32.54 -6.39 16.11
CA ALA A 332 31.77 -5.47 16.96
C ALA A 332 30.48 -4.99 16.28
N ARG A 333 30.51 -4.69 14.97
CA ARG A 333 29.30 -4.34 14.20
C ARG A 333 28.26 -5.46 14.18
N ILE A 334 28.71 -6.70 13.96
CA ILE A 334 27.83 -7.88 13.98
C ILE A 334 27.24 -8.08 15.37
N ALA A 335 28.07 -8.04 16.42
CA ALA A 335 27.64 -8.20 17.81
C ALA A 335 26.63 -7.13 18.23
N LEU A 336 26.91 -5.86 17.93
CA LEU A 336 26.02 -4.73 18.21
C LEU A 336 24.68 -4.87 17.46
N THR A 337 24.71 -5.31 16.22
CA THR A 337 23.50 -5.53 15.42
C THR A 337 22.68 -6.69 15.97
N ALA A 338 23.32 -7.82 16.27
CA ALA A 338 22.67 -8.99 16.86
C ALA A 338 22.06 -8.68 18.23
N TRP A 339 22.77 -7.90 19.07
CA TRP A 339 22.24 -7.42 20.35
C TRP A 339 20.96 -6.61 20.19
N ARG A 340 20.92 -5.64 19.27
CA ARG A 340 19.71 -4.84 18.99
C ARG A 340 18.52 -5.68 18.54
N LEU A 341 18.77 -6.77 17.82
CA LEU A 341 17.71 -7.69 17.37
C LEU A 341 17.11 -8.52 18.51
N LEU A 342 17.71 -8.52 19.71
CA LEU A 342 17.13 -9.12 20.92
C LEU A 342 16.03 -8.25 21.53
N ASP A 343 16.15 -6.92 21.40
CA ASP A 343 15.23 -5.91 21.95
C ASP A 343 14.19 -5.41 20.92
N GLY A 344 14.36 -5.82 19.65
CA GLY A 344 13.57 -5.39 18.50
C GLY A 344 12.31 -6.21 18.24
#